data_AF-A0A165SNZ4-F1
#
_entry.id   AF-A0A165SNZ4-F1
#
_cell.length_a   1.000
_cell.length_b   1.000
_cell.length_c   1.000
_cell.angle_alpha   90.00
_cell.angle_beta   90.00
_cell.angle_gamma   90.00
#
_symmetry.space_group_name_H-M   'P 1'
#
loop_
_entity.id
_entity.type
_entity.pdbx_description
1 polymer ?
#
loop_
_entity_poly.entity_id
_entity_poly.type
_entity_poly.pdbx_seq_one_letter_code
_entity_poly.pdbx_strand_id
1 'polypeptide(L)'
;MSFMRTSLFSLSLVLSLCSLAQAADEPTEEQAATIAKCVEEKGGGYPAMACFGEVMEQCIGSQYQNSHMIFCAVQEYMVWDQRLNTAYAEIMKVASTNVKASLKNAQRNWIKFRDDTCSANALIYEGGSNASLTMSVCMGDQTAVRSLQLQQFLVEAGPH
;
A
#
# COMPACT_ATOMS: atom_id res chain seq x y z
N MET A 1 -24.21 -67.07 -20.71
CA MET A 1 -24.81 -66.36 -19.56
C MET A 1 -23.72 -66.04 -18.55
N SER A 2 -23.23 -64.81 -18.56
CA SER A 2 -22.68 -64.11 -17.38
C SER A 2 -22.51 -62.64 -17.78
N PHE A 3 -23.24 -61.77 -17.10
CA PHE A 3 -23.17 -60.32 -17.20
C PHE A 3 -21.93 -59.83 -16.44
N MET A 4 -21.15 -58.88 -16.97
CA MET A 4 -20.62 -57.83 -16.10
C MET A 4 -20.12 -56.57 -16.83
N ARG A 5 -20.84 -55.48 -16.56
CA ARG A 5 -20.40 -54.10 -16.26
C ARG A 5 -19.69 -53.27 -17.34
N THR A 6 -20.52 -52.44 -17.98
CA THR A 6 -20.16 -51.14 -18.57
C THR A 6 -19.64 -50.18 -17.48
N SER A 7 -18.38 -49.78 -17.57
CA SER A 7 -17.85 -48.62 -16.84
C SER A 7 -18.20 -47.35 -17.60
N LEU A 8 -19.09 -46.54 -17.03
CA LEU A 8 -19.38 -45.19 -17.49
C LEU A 8 -18.18 -44.29 -17.18
N PHE A 9 -17.51 -43.79 -18.22
CA PHE A 9 -16.54 -42.70 -18.10
C PHE A 9 -17.28 -41.44 -17.67
N SER A 10 -17.08 -41.03 -16.42
CA SER A 10 -17.58 -39.79 -15.85
C SER A 10 -16.77 -38.62 -16.40
N LEU A 11 -17.35 -37.90 -17.37
CA LEU A 11 -16.82 -36.65 -17.89
C LEU A 11 -16.94 -35.58 -16.79
N SER A 12 -15.87 -35.41 -16.00
CA SER A 12 -15.80 -34.38 -14.98
C SER A 12 -15.47 -33.04 -15.64
N LEU A 13 -16.49 -32.24 -15.91
CA LEU A 13 -16.36 -30.84 -16.32
C LEU A 13 -15.79 -30.04 -15.15
N VAL A 14 -14.48 -29.79 -15.15
CA VAL A 14 -13.83 -28.90 -14.18
C VAL A 14 -14.19 -27.46 -14.55
N LEU A 15 -15.26 -26.94 -13.94
CA LEU A 15 -15.56 -25.52 -13.90
C LEU A 15 -14.47 -24.83 -13.07
N SER A 16 -13.48 -24.25 -13.76
CA SER A 16 -12.50 -23.35 -13.18
C SER A 16 -13.19 -22.06 -12.74
N LEU A 17 -13.75 -22.07 -11.53
CA LEU A 17 -14.13 -20.87 -10.78
C LEU A 17 -12.87 -20.29 -10.13
N CYS A 18 -11.95 -19.76 -10.93
CA CYS A 18 -10.89 -18.91 -10.43
C CYS A 18 -11.19 -17.47 -10.85
N SER A 19 -11.26 -16.59 -9.84
CA SER A 19 -11.31 -15.11 -9.91
C SER A 19 -12.68 -14.45 -9.72
N LEU A 20 -13.22 -14.52 -8.50
CA LEU A 20 -14.05 -13.44 -7.94
C LEU A 20 -13.45 -12.96 -6.60
N ALA A 21 -12.14 -12.75 -6.59
CA ALA A 21 -11.45 -12.03 -5.54
C ALA A 21 -10.54 -11.00 -6.23
N GLN A 22 -11.14 -10.08 -6.97
CA GLN A 22 -10.42 -8.91 -7.45
C GLN A 22 -10.67 -7.76 -6.47
N ALA A 23 -9.59 -7.23 -5.90
CA ALA A 23 -9.40 -5.80 -5.64
C ALA A 23 -10.27 -5.10 -4.57
N ALA A 24 -10.37 -5.65 -3.35
CA ALA A 24 -10.73 -4.80 -2.19
C ALA A 24 -9.50 -4.16 -1.51
N ASP A 25 -8.30 -4.74 -1.72
CA ASP A 25 -7.08 -4.40 -0.98
C ASP A 25 -5.96 -3.79 -1.85
N GLU A 26 -6.20 -3.44 -3.11
CA GLU A 26 -5.19 -2.79 -3.98
C GLU A 26 -5.70 -1.44 -4.48
N PRO A 27 -4.84 -0.40 -4.54
CA PRO A 27 -5.21 0.89 -5.11
C PRO A 27 -5.55 0.76 -6.60
N THR A 28 -6.48 1.57 -7.08
CA THR A 28 -6.81 1.61 -8.52
C THR A 28 -5.67 2.21 -9.33
N GLU A 29 -5.60 1.87 -10.62
CA GLU A 29 -4.60 2.45 -11.53
C GLU A 29 -4.70 3.99 -11.60
N GLU A 30 -5.93 4.53 -11.52
CA GLU A 30 -6.18 5.97 -11.48
C GLU A 30 -5.59 6.61 -10.22
N GLN A 31 -5.83 6.03 -9.05
CA GLN A 31 -5.29 6.53 -7.78
C GLN A 31 -3.76 6.49 -7.77
N ALA A 32 -3.17 5.39 -8.25
CA ALA A 32 -1.72 5.27 -8.38
C ALA A 32 -1.13 6.31 -9.36
N ALA A 33 -1.83 6.56 -10.48
CA ALA A 33 -1.42 7.56 -11.47
C ALA A 33 -1.48 8.99 -10.93
N THR A 34 -2.50 9.32 -10.13
CA THR A 34 -2.61 10.62 -9.44
C THR A 34 -1.36 10.93 -8.64
N ILE A 35 -0.95 10.02 -7.74
CA ILE A 35 0.25 10.22 -6.92
C ILE A 35 1.52 10.20 -7.78
N ALA A 36 1.63 9.29 -8.75
CA ALA A 36 2.81 9.22 -9.61
C ALA A 36 3.06 10.55 -10.36
N LYS A 37 2.00 11.12 -10.96
CA LYS A 37 2.06 12.40 -11.64
C LYS A 37 2.46 13.54 -10.70
N CYS A 38 1.83 13.62 -9.53
CA CYS A 38 2.19 14.65 -8.55
C CYS A 38 3.66 14.55 -8.11
N VAL A 39 4.14 13.35 -7.80
CA VAL A 39 5.53 13.14 -7.37
C VAL A 39 6.52 13.55 -8.46
N GLU A 40 6.23 13.27 -9.73
CA GLU A 40 7.02 13.72 -10.87
C GLU A 40 7.05 15.25 -10.98
N GLU A 41 5.89 15.91 -10.91
CA GLU A 41 5.78 17.38 -10.98
C GLU A 41 6.49 18.10 -9.83
N LYS A 42 6.55 17.48 -8.63
CA LYS A 42 7.29 18.01 -7.48
C LYS A 42 8.79 17.70 -7.49
N GLY A 43 9.27 16.88 -8.44
CA GLY A 43 10.68 16.50 -8.57
C GLY A 43 11.14 15.39 -7.63
N GLY A 44 10.20 14.60 -7.07
CA GLY A 44 10.49 13.50 -6.15
C GLY A 44 10.97 13.95 -4.77
N GLY A 45 11.41 12.97 -3.96
CA GLY A 45 12.04 13.24 -2.66
C GLY A 45 11.16 14.02 -1.67
N TYR A 46 11.77 14.84 -0.81
CA TYR A 46 11.06 15.59 0.23
C TYR A 46 9.99 16.58 -0.30
N PRO A 47 10.21 17.34 -1.40
CA PRO A 47 9.16 18.20 -1.96
C PRO A 47 7.88 17.46 -2.37
N ALA A 48 7.99 16.20 -2.78
CA ALA A 48 6.85 15.37 -3.15
C ALA A 48 6.00 14.92 -1.96
N MET A 49 6.37 15.26 -0.72
CA MET A 49 5.50 15.08 0.45
C MET A 49 4.20 15.88 0.33
N ALA A 50 4.22 16.98 -0.44
CA ALA A 50 3.02 17.77 -0.73
C ALA A 50 1.95 17.00 -1.54
N CYS A 51 2.28 15.83 -2.09
CA CYS A 51 1.34 14.97 -2.81
C CYS A 51 0.49 14.08 -1.89
N PHE A 52 0.85 13.99 -0.60
CA PHE A 52 0.05 13.24 0.35
C PHE A 52 -1.29 13.94 0.57
N GLY A 53 -2.37 13.18 0.37
CA GLY A 53 -3.75 13.63 0.51
C GLY A 53 -4.50 13.83 -0.81
N GLU A 54 -3.82 13.79 -1.95
CA GLU A 54 -4.45 14.00 -3.27
C GLU A 54 -5.52 12.92 -3.58
N VAL A 55 -5.22 11.65 -3.31
CA VAL A 55 -6.19 10.55 -3.52
C VAL A 55 -7.30 10.61 -2.47
N MET A 56 -6.95 10.92 -1.22
CA MET A 56 -7.93 11.12 -0.16
C MET A 56 -8.92 12.25 -0.50
N GLU A 57 -8.44 13.41 -0.97
CA GLU A 57 -9.26 14.56 -1.33
C GLU A 57 -10.20 14.24 -2.50
N GLN A 58 -9.68 13.62 -3.56
CA GLN A 58 -10.48 13.18 -4.70
C GLN A 58 -11.55 12.16 -4.30
N CYS A 59 -11.20 11.21 -3.41
CA CYS A 59 -12.14 10.22 -2.89
C CYS A 59 -13.23 10.84 -2.01
N ILE A 60 -12.88 11.82 -1.16
CA ILE A 60 -13.85 12.49 -0.27
C ILE A 60 -14.86 13.28 -1.11
N GLY A 61 -14.39 14.11 -2.04
CA GLY A 61 -15.25 14.99 -2.84
C GLY A 61 -16.17 15.83 -1.95
N SER A 62 -17.47 15.57 -2.00
CA SER A 62 -18.50 16.23 -1.18
C SER A 62 -19.05 15.38 -0.02
N GLN A 63 -18.50 14.19 0.23
CA GLN A 63 -18.97 13.22 1.22
C GLN A 63 -18.12 13.27 2.50
N TYR A 64 -18.55 14.06 3.48
CA TYR A 64 -17.82 14.27 4.74
C TYR A 64 -18.25 13.34 5.88
N GLN A 65 -18.89 12.20 5.57
CA GLN A 65 -19.20 11.21 6.59
C GLN A 65 -17.89 10.58 7.10
N ASN A 66 -17.73 10.46 8.43
CA ASN A 66 -16.48 10.00 9.04
C ASN A 66 -16.02 8.62 8.51
N SER A 67 -16.96 7.70 8.30
CA SER A 67 -16.66 6.38 7.70
C SER A 67 -16.12 6.49 6.27
N HIS A 68 -16.64 7.43 5.48
CA HIS A 68 -16.17 7.69 4.11
C HIS A 68 -14.78 8.33 4.12
N MET A 69 -14.54 9.30 5.01
CA MET A 69 -13.20 9.89 5.18
C MET A 69 -12.16 8.85 5.60
N ILE A 70 -12.51 7.93 6.51
CA ILE A 70 -11.63 6.82 6.90
C ILE A 70 -11.33 5.93 5.69
N PHE A 71 -12.36 5.56 4.92
CA PHE A 71 -12.18 4.79 3.69
C PHE A 71 -11.20 5.48 2.73
N CYS A 72 -11.39 6.78 2.47
CA CYS A 72 -10.52 7.55 1.60
C CYS A 72 -9.08 7.68 2.13
N ALA A 73 -8.90 7.85 3.44
CA ALA A 73 -7.58 7.86 4.07
C ALA A 73 -6.87 6.50 3.92
N VAL A 74 -7.61 5.39 3.98
CA VAL A 74 -7.07 4.05 3.72
C VAL A 74 -6.66 3.89 2.25
N GLN A 75 -7.46 4.38 1.30
CA GLN A 75 -7.11 4.36 -0.13
C GLN A 75 -5.81 5.13 -0.41
N GLU A 76 -5.66 6.34 0.14
CA GLU A 76 -4.41 7.11 0.07
C GLU A 76 -3.23 6.32 0.65
N TYR A 77 -3.39 5.74 1.84
CA TYR A 77 -2.36 4.90 2.47
C TYR A 77 -1.92 3.75 1.54
N MET A 78 -2.87 3.05 0.91
CA MET A 78 -2.58 1.91 0.04
C MET A 78 -1.77 2.30 -1.20
N VAL A 79 -2.05 3.47 -1.79
CA VAL A 79 -1.26 3.99 -2.91
C VAL A 79 0.18 4.23 -2.48
N TRP A 80 0.39 4.86 -1.33
CA TRP A 80 1.74 5.11 -0.81
C TRP A 80 2.47 3.84 -0.40
N ASP A 81 1.76 2.85 0.16
CA ASP A 81 2.31 1.56 0.53
C ASP A 81 2.74 0.76 -0.71
N GLN A 82 1.94 0.77 -1.78
CA GLN A 82 2.31 0.19 -3.06
C GLN A 82 3.60 0.82 -3.62
N ARG A 83 3.71 2.15 -3.57
CA ARG A 83 4.93 2.88 -3.99
C ARG A 83 6.14 2.53 -3.12
N LEU A 84 5.94 2.43 -1.81
CA LEU A 84 6.99 2.06 -0.85
C LEU A 84 7.51 0.65 -1.13
N ASN A 85 6.61 -0.32 -1.29
CA ASN A 85 6.96 -1.71 -1.54
C ASN A 85 7.63 -1.89 -2.90
N THR A 86 7.21 -1.14 -3.91
CA THR A 86 7.88 -1.09 -5.23
C THR A 86 9.32 -0.61 -5.08
N ALA A 87 9.55 0.55 -4.44
CA ALA A 87 10.90 1.07 -4.24
C ALA A 87 11.77 0.12 -3.41
N TYR A 88 11.23 -0.44 -2.34
CA TYR A 88 11.91 -1.45 -1.53
C TYR A 88 12.33 -2.66 -2.38
N ALA A 89 11.43 -3.21 -3.18
CA ALA A 89 11.71 -4.37 -4.03
C ALA A 89 12.84 -4.07 -5.05
N GLU A 90 12.83 -2.88 -5.67
CA GLU A 90 13.89 -2.47 -6.59
C GLU A 90 15.26 -2.33 -5.90
N ILE A 91 15.31 -1.72 -4.71
CA ILE A 91 16.58 -1.64 -3.94
C ILE A 91 17.08 -3.06 -3.63
N MET A 92 16.18 -3.96 -3.22
CA MET A 92 16.53 -5.33 -2.89
C MET A 92 16.98 -6.15 -4.10
N LYS A 93 16.75 -5.71 -5.34
CA LYS A 93 17.35 -6.31 -6.54
C LYS A 93 18.79 -5.86 -6.72
N VAL A 94 19.05 -4.55 -6.65
CA VAL A 94 20.32 -3.95 -7.07
C VAL A 94 21.39 -3.82 -5.98
N ALA A 95 21.00 -3.70 -4.71
CA ALA A 95 21.93 -3.40 -3.61
C ALA A 95 22.88 -4.57 -3.27
N SER A 96 23.97 -4.29 -2.55
CA SER A 96 24.88 -5.32 -2.01
C SER A 96 24.22 -6.11 -0.86
N THR A 97 24.73 -7.30 -0.55
CA THR A 97 24.21 -8.14 0.54
C THR A 97 24.18 -7.42 1.89
N ASN A 98 25.20 -6.62 2.20
CA ASN A 98 25.27 -5.87 3.46
C ASN A 98 24.21 -4.77 3.53
N VAL A 99 23.99 -4.07 2.41
CA VAL A 99 22.93 -3.04 2.30
C VAL A 99 21.55 -3.69 2.43
N LYS A 100 21.29 -4.80 1.73
CA LYS A 100 20.03 -5.56 1.83
C LYS A 100 19.72 -5.97 3.27
N ALA A 101 20.70 -6.53 3.98
CA ALA A 101 20.52 -6.96 5.36
C ALA A 101 20.21 -5.77 6.30
N SER A 102 20.94 -4.67 6.14
CA SER A 102 20.76 -3.46 6.95
C SER A 102 19.41 -2.79 6.67
N LEU A 103 19.03 -2.64 5.40
CA LEU A 103 17.77 -2.05 5.00
C LEU A 103 16.57 -2.86 5.48
N LYS A 104 16.65 -4.20 5.43
CA LYS A 104 15.59 -5.09 5.94
C LYS A 104 15.35 -4.89 7.43
N ASN A 105 16.40 -4.66 8.21
CA ASN A 105 16.29 -4.36 9.63
C ASN A 105 15.74 -2.95 9.86
N ALA A 106 16.22 -1.96 9.11
CA ALA A 106 15.69 -0.60 9.15
C ALA A 106 14.18 -0.56 8.83
N GLN A 107 13.72 -1.31 7.83
CA GLN A 107 12.31 -1.36 7.44
C GLN A 107 11.44 -1.98 8.54
N ARG A 108 11.90 -3.05 9.20
CA ARG A 108 11.18 -3.66 10.34
C ARG A 108 11.08 -2.71 11.53
N ASN A 109 12.16 -2.00 11.83
CA ASN A 109 12.17 -1.00 12.91
C ASN A 109 11.26 0.18 12.56
N TRP A 110 11.25 0.61 11.30
CA TRP A 110 10.35 1.67 10.83
C TRP A 110 8.87 1.28 10.95
N ILE A 111 8.49 0.04 10.62
CA ILE A 111 7.11 -0.44 10.82
C ILE A 111 6.70 -0.29 12.29
N LYS A 112 7.54 -0.75 13.23
CA LYS A 112 7.27 -0.58 14.66
C LYS A 112 7.14 0.89 15.04
N PHE A 113 8.06 1.74 14.57
CA PHE A 113 8.00 3.19 14.82
C PHE A 113 6.70 3.81 14.28
N ARG A 114 6.30 3.48 13.05
CA ARG A 114 5.06 3.97 12.43
C ARG A 114 3.85 3.55 13.27
N ASP A 115 3.74 2.27 13.58
CA ASP A 115 2.58 1.71 14.26
C ASP A 115 2.46 2.29 15.69
N ASP A 116 3.57 2.40 16.42
CA ASP A 116 3.61 3.04 17.75
C ASP A 116 3.26 4.53 17.67
N THR A 117 3.81 5.25 16.68
CA THR A 117 3.55 6.70 16.47
C THR A 117 2.09 6.97 16.15
N CYS A 118 1.50 6.20 15.22
CA CYS A 118 0.11 6.39 14.82
C CYS A 118 -0.87 5.94 15.88
N SER A 119 -0.53 4.91 16.67
CA SER A 119 -1.27 4.56 17.88
C SER A 119 -1.27 5.70 18.90
N ALA A 120 -0.11 6.28 19.19
CA ALA A 120 -0.01 7.42 20.10
C ALA A 120 -0.79 8.64 19.58
N ASN A 121 -0.75 8.90 18.27
CA ASN A 121 -1.48 10.00 17.64
C ASN A 121 -3.01 9.80 17.74
N ALA A 122 -3.50 8.59 17.52
CA ALA A 122 -4.92 8.24 17.64
C ALA A 122 -5.44 8.35 19.08
N LEU A 123 -4.61 8.02 20.09
CA LEU A 123 -4.97 8.11 21.51
C LEU A 123 -5.27 9.54 21.99
N ILE A 124 -4.79 10.58 21.27
CA ILE A 124 -5.17 11.98 21.55
C ILE A 124 -6.70 12.18 21.42
N TYR A 125 -7.36 11.35 20.62
CA TYR A 125 -8.80 11.38 20.36
C TYR A 125 -9.53 10.16 20.95
N GLU A 126 -8.97 9.53 21.98
CA GLU A 126 -9.54 8.35 22.64
C GLU A 126 -11.01 8.58 23.04
N GLY A 127 -11.87 7.59 22.78
CA GLY A 127 -13.30 7.66 23.04
C GLY A 127 -14.12 8.48 22.02
N GLY A 128 -13.47 9.14 21.06
CA GLY A 128 -14.10 9.88 19.97
C GLY A 128 -14.11 9.14 18.64
N SER A 129 -14.99 9.55 17.72
CA SER A 129 -15.07 8.99 16.36
C SER A 129 -13.85 9.31 15.48
N ASN A 130 -13.06 10.30 15.87
CA ASN A 130 -11.91 10.76 15.09
C ASN A 130 -10.66 9.88 15.26
N ALA A 131 -10.57 9.08 16.33
CA ALA A 131 -9.40 8.24 16.58
C ALA A 131 -9.02 7.36 15.37
N SER A 132 -10.02 6.74 14.74
CA SER A 132 -9.80 5.89 13.56
C SER A 132 -9.35 6.69 12.33
N LEU A 133 -9.93 7.88 12.11
CA LEU A 133 -9.51 8.75 11.00
C LEU A 133 -8.08 9.24 11.21
N THR A 134 -7.76 9.69 12.42
CA THR A 134 -6.42 10.10 12.83
C THR A 134 -5.39 8.98 12.63
N MET A 135 -5.72 7.76 13.03
CA MET A 135 -4.89 6.57 12.78
C MET A 135 -4.64 6.39 11.28
N SER A 136 -5.68 6.34 10.45
CA SER A 136 -5.57 6.10 9.01
C SER A 136 -4.74 7.17 8.30
N VAL A 137 -4.97 8.45 8.62
CA VAL A 137 -4.20 9.57 8.05
C VAL A 137 -2.73 9.48 8.47
N CYS A 138 -2.43 9.20 9.74
CA CYS A 138 -1.05 9.03 10.20
C CYS A 138 -0.34 7.86 9.49
N MET A 139 -1.03 6.72 9.33
CA MET A 139 -0.47 5.56 8.64
C MET A 139 -0.10 5.90 7.19
N GLY A 140 -0.95 6.64 6.50
CA GLY A 140 -0.69 7.17 5.16
C GLY A 140 0.51 8.12 5.13
N ASP A 141 0.53 9.13 6.00
CA ASP A 141 1.57 10.16 6.08
C ASP A 141 2.97 9.55 6.30
N GLN A 142 3.09 8.69 7.31
CA GLN A 142 4.36 8.02 7.63
C GLN A 142 4.83 7.11 6.49
N THR A 143 3.88 6.48 5.79
CA THR A 143 4.16 5.62 4.63
C THR A 143 4.59 6.43 3.41
N ALA A 144 3.99 7.60 3.17
CA ALA A 144 4.39 8.53 2.12
C ALA A 144 5.82 9.01 2.33
N VAL A 145 6.15 9.49 3.54
CA VAL A 145 7.52 9.89 3.90
C VAL A 145 8.51 8.76 3.63
N ARG A 146 8.20 7.54 4.10
CA ARG A 146 9.10 6.40 3.92
C ARG A 146 9.25 5.99 2.46
N SER A 147 8.17 6.03 1.69
CA SER A 147 8.18 5.76 0.25
C SER A 147 9.16 6.69 -0.48
N LEU A 148 9.11 7.99 -0.17
CA LEU A 148 9.98 9.01 -0.76
C LEU A 148 11.46 8.82 -0.34
N GLN A 149 11.72 8.46 0.92
CA GLN A 149 13.06 8.11 1.38
C GLN A 149 13.64 6.90 0.63
N LEU A 150 12.84 5.85 0.41
CA LEU A 150 13.27 4.67 -0.33
C LEU A 150 13.50 5.00 -1.81
N GLN A 151 12.68 5.85 -2.42
CA GLN A 151 12.92 6.30 -3.80
C GLN A 151 14.24 7.06 -3.93
N GLN A 152 14.58 7.94 -2.98
CA GLN A 152 15.89 8.59 -2.95
C GLN A 152 17.02 7.58 -2.76
N PHE A 153 16.88 6.65 -1.81
CA PHE A 153 17.84 5.59 -1.58
C PHE A 153 18.08 4.74 -2.84
N LEU A 154 17.02 4.44 -3.61
CA LEU A 154 17.13 3.67 -4.85
C LEU A 154 18.02 4.35 -5.90
N VAL A 155 17.94 5.68 -6.02
CA VAL A 155 18.81 6.45 -6.92
C VAL A 155 20.29 6.29 -6.51
N GLU A 156 20.57 6.28 -5.21
CA GLU A 156 21.93 6.11 -4.67
C GLU A 156 22.42 4.65 -4.73
N ALA A 157 21.51 3.67 -4.65
CA ALA A 157 21.85 2.25 -4.64
C ALA A 157 22.10 1.64 -6.04
N GLY A 158 21.85 2.40 -7.11
CA GLY A 158 22.13 1.99 -8.48
C GLY A 158 23.64 1.86 -8.78
N PRO A 159 24.02 1.21 -9.89
CA PRO A 159 25.43 1.10 -10.27
C PRO A 159 26.01 2.50 -10.55
N HIS A 160 27.09 2.84 -9.83
CA HIS A 160 28.02 3.92 -10.21
C HIS A 160 28.98 3.44 -11.29
#